data_AF-A0A3D0W4N3-F1
#
_entry.id   AF-A0A3D0W4N3-F1
#
_cell.length_a   1.000
_cell.length_b   1.000
_cell.length_c   1.000
_cell.angle_alpha   90.00
_cell.angle_beta   90.00
_cell.angle_gamma   90.00
#
_symmetry.space_group_name_H-M   'P 1'
#
loop_
_entity.id
_entity.type
_entity.pdbx_description
1 polymer ?
#
loop_
_entity_poly.entity_id
_entity_poly.type
_entity_poly.pdbx_seq_one_letter_code
_entity_poly.pdbx_strand_id
1 'polypeptide(L)'
;MGLLSKYLFAFVLISLTLIPTAFAEKNILGEEISILDIDVLDQEINKLNALNLSTSESPSSKTLSYQSNKAEINLWQRIYSRFEIKDENNSRSKKYEDWYSARPEYVERMMDRSQKYLFYVVGEVEKRGMPSEIALLPMIESAYNPIANSRSKAVGIWQFIPSTGRLYGLKQDWWQDKRRNVVDATNAALDYLQKLHALFGTWDLALAAYNAGEGTVSRAIARNKAKGLPTDYAHLKLPAETKDYVPKLQAIKNIVSNPNHYGLYIDPIPNKPYFTYVDAPAVIDADLAANLAEISYDEFLLLNSEHRRPLIRTNEKTQQLILPISSADTFIKNLSQNEKPLVSWNIYQPKRNEKIKAIANKFDMEESDLIKANDLNPQKI
;
A
#
# COMPACT_ATOMS: atom_id res chain seq x y z
N MET A 1 -12.26 65.34 -28.28
CA MET A 1 -11.57 64.14 -28.81
C MET A 1 -10.33 63.94 -27.94
N GLY A 2 -10.35 63.19 -26.84
CA GLY A 2 -10.45 61.72 -26.77
C GLY A 2 -9.02 61.16 -26.85
N LEU A 3 -8.47 60.33 -25.95
CA LEU A 3 -8.97 59.59 -24.80
C LEU A 3 -7.79 59.40 -23.81
N LEU A 4 -8.06 59.52 -22.51
CA LEU A 4 -7.24 59.00 -21.41
C LEU A 4 -7.61 57.52 -21.17
N SER A 5 -6.62 56.67 -20.89
CA SER A 5 -6.76 55.43 -20.13
C SER A 5 -5.37 55.10 -19.57
N LYS A 6 -4.99 55.53 -18.36
CA LYS A 6 -5.36 55.02 -17.02
C LYS A 6 -5.27 53.48 -16.92
N TYR A 7 -4.06 53.00 -16.63
CA TYR A 7 -3.87 51.70 -15.97
C TYR A 7 -4.48 51.79 -14.57
N LEU A 8 -5.66 51.20 -14.40
CA LEU A 8 -6.31 51.03 -13.11
C LEU A 8 -5.74 49.75 -12.48
N PHE A 9 -4.98 49.91 -11.40
CA PHE A 9 -4.76 48.83 -10.44
C PHE A 9 -6.12 48.46 -9.84
N ALA A 10 -6.55 47.22 -10.06
CA ALA A 10 -7.70 46.66 -9.36
C ALA A 10 -7.22 46.00 -8.06
N PHE A 11 -7.54 46.64 -6.93
CA PHE A 11 -7.59 45.97 -5.63
C PHE A 11 -8.76 44.98 -5.63
N VAL A 12 -8.50 43.74 -5.23
CA VAL A 12 -9.55 42.81 -4.78
C VAL A 12 -9.27 42.49 -3.32
N LEU A 13 -10.33 42.65 -2.52
CA LEU A 13 -10.33 42.42 -1.08
C LEU A 13 -9.77 41.05 -0.71
N ILE A 14 -8.94 41.07 0.33
CA ILE A 14 -8.57 39.90 1.13
C ILE A 14 -9.86 39.32 1.71
N SER A 15 -10.33 38.20 1.16
CA SER A 15 -10.93 37.19 2.02
C SER A 15 -9.78 36.27 2.44
N LEU A 16 -9.43 36.29 3.73
CA LEU A 16 -8.77 35.16 4.36
C LEU A 16 -9.67 33.94 4.15
N THR A 17 -9.53 33.24 3.03
CA THR A 17 -9.82 31.82 3.04
C THR A 17 -8.64 31.23 3.80
N LEU A 18 -8.91 30.80 5.03
CA LEU A 18 -8.09 29.84 5.74
C LEU A 18 -7.58 28.83 4.71
N ILE A 19 -6.29 28.91 4.38
CA ILE A 19 -5.60 27.75 3.84
C ILE A 19 -5.77 26.73 4.96
N PRO A 20 -6.48 25.60 4.76
CA PRO A 20 -6.34 24.53 5.71
C PRO A 20 -4.86 24.18 5.65
N THR A 21 -4.13 24.52 6.71
CA THR A 21 -2.84 23.94 6.99
C THR A 21 -3.10 22.43 7.01
N ALA A 22 -2.85 21.77 5.89
CA ALA A 22 -2.89 20.33 5.83
C ALA A 22 -1.76 19.86 6.74
N PHE A 23 -2.12 19.42 7.94
CA PHE A 23 -1.24 18.68 8.82
C PHE A 23 -1.60 17.21 8.67
N ALA A 24 -0.61 16.33 8.63
CA ALA A 24 -0.86 14.92 8.88
C ALA A 24 -1.12 14.73 10.39
N GLU A 25 -2.28 15.19 10.89
CA GLU A 25 -2.64 15.02 12.31
C GLU A 25 -2.74 13.54 12.68
N LYS A 26 -3.08 12.68 11.70
CA LYS A 26 -3.31 11.24 11.89
C LYS A 26 -2.74 10.44 10.73
N ASN A 27 -2.24 9.24 11.02
CA ASN A 27 -1.84 8.27 10.00
C ASN A 27 -3.09 7.65 9.32
N ILE A 28 -2.86 6.81 8.31
CA ILE A 28 -3.90 6.04 7.60
C ILE A 28 -4.77 5.14 8.50
N LEU A 29 -4.30 4.78 9.70
CA LEU A 29 -5.09 4.01 10.66
C LEU A 29 -5.91 4.91 11.60
N GLY A 30 -5.71 6.22 11.56
CA GLY A 30 -6.35 7.20 12.45
C GLY A 30 -5.58 7.47 13.76
N GLU A 31 -4.34 6.98 13.88
CA GLU A 31 -3.50 7.20 15.06
C GLU A 31 -2.78 8.55 14.95
N GLU A 32 -2.65 9.27 16.07
CA GLU A 32 -1.92 10.55 16.11
C GLU A 32 -0.45 10.35 15.73
N ILE A 33 0.06 11.22 14.86
CA ILE A 33 1.47 11.21 14.46
C ILE A 33 2.24 12.16 15.39
N SER A 34 3.05 11.61 16.30
CA SER A 34 4.06 12.40 17.02
C SER A 34 5.34 12.48 16.17
N ILE A 35 5.51 13.58 15.45
CA ILE A 35 6.77 13.88 14.77
C ILE A 35 7.67 14.51 15.82
N LEU A 36 8.66 13.76 16.29
CA LEU A 36 9.73 14.32 17.10
C LEU A 36 10.59 15.17 16.17
N ASP A 37 10.35 16.48 16.17
CA ASP A 37 11.31 17.44 15.60
C ASP A 37 12.65 17.20 16.30
N ILE A 38 13.62 16.67 15.57
CA ILE A 38 14.99 16.45 16.07
C ILE A 38 15.58 17.78 16.57
N ASP A 39 15.18 18.91 15.98
CA ASP A 39 15.56 20.26 16.40
C ASP A 39 14.89 20.72 17.72
N VAL A 40 13.71 20.17 18.07
CA VAL A 40 13.03 20.49 19.34
C VAL A 40 13.62 19.69 20.49
N LEU A 41 14.01 18.43 20.25
CA LEU A 41 14.71 17.60 21.24
C LEU A 41 16.02 18.22 21.70
N ASP A 42 16.82 18.75 20.77
CA ASP A 42 18.06 19.45 21.13
C ASP A 42 17.79 20.77 21.86
N GLN A 43 16.71 21.50 21.54
CA GLN A 43 16.36 22.73 22.27
C GLN A 43 15.80 22.45 23.67
N GLU A 44 15.02 21.38 23.87
CA GLU A 44 14.50 20.97 25.17
C GLU A 44 15.62 20.41 26.06
N ILE A 45 16.53 19.60 25.50
CA ILE A 45 17.71 19.09 26.20
C ILE A 45 18.65 20.23 26.59
N ASN A 46 18.87 21.21 25.71
CA ASN A 46 19.68 22.39 26.02
C ASN A 46 19.01 23.33 27.03
N LYS A 47 17.67 23.45 27.02
CA LYS A 47 16.91 24.17 28.06
C LYS A 47 17.04 23.48 29.42
N LEU A 48 16.91 22.15 29.46
CA LEU A 48 17.04 21.35 30.69
C LEU A 48 18.47 21.39 31.25
N ASN A 49 19.48 21.45 30.37
CA ASN A 49 20.88 21.61 30.77
C ASN A 49 21.20 23.04 31.24
N ALA A 50 20.52 24.06 30.71
CA ALA A 50 20.67 25.46 31.12
C ALA A 50 20.00 25.81 32.46
N LEU A 51 19.13 24.92 32.99
CA LEU A 51 18.43 25.09 34.26
C LEU A 51 19.18 24.53 35.48
N ASN A 52 20.34 23.88 35.29
CA ASN A 52 21.14 23.34 36.39
C ASN A 52 22.08 24.40 36.98
N LEU A 53 21.57 25.18 37.95
CA LEU A 53 22.39 25.90 38.91
C LEU A 53 22.79 24.94 40.04
N SER A 54 24.10 24.76 40.18
CA SER A 54 24.86 24.03 41.19
C SER A 54 24.22 23.86 42.58
N THR A 55 24.17 22.61 43.06
CA THR A 55 24.68 22.27 44.39
C THR A 55 25.32 20.88 44.39
N SER A 56 26.51 20.85 44.98
CA SER A 56 27.40 19.72 45.17
C SER A 56 26.88 18.73 46.20
N GLU A 57 26.85 17.44 45.86
CA GLU A 57 27.29 16.34 46.73
C GLU A 57 27.29 15.01 45.95
N SER A 58 28.36 14.23 46.12
CA SER A 58 28.48 12.80 45.79
C SER A 58 29.25 12.16 46.96
N PRO A 59 29.14 10.85 47.26
CA PRO A 59 28.33 9.81 46.60
C PRO A 59 27.50 8.98 47.61
N SER A 60 26.25 8.66 47.27
CA SER A 60 25.60 7.45 47.79
C SER A 60 24.75 6.83 46.70
N SER A 61 25.21 5.69 46.23
CA SER A 61 24.60 4.81 45.26
C SER A 61 23.10 4.64 45.49
N LYS A 62 22.31 5.34 44.67
CA LYS A 62 21.08 4.79 44.10
C LYS A 62 21.17 4.96 42.61
N THR A 63 21.94 4.05 41.99
CA THR A 63 21.65 3.55 40.66
C THR A 63 20.20 3.09 40.67
N LEU A 64 19.26 3.98 40.31
CA LEU A 64 17.98 3.53 39.80
C LEU A 64 18.28 2.97 38.43
N SER A 65 18.52 1.66 38.47
CA SER A 65 18.55 0.76 37.34
C SER A 65 17.54 1.20 36.29
N TYR A 66 18.03 1.38 35.07
CA TYR A 66 17.23 1.33 33.86
C TYR A 66 16.42 0.03 33.90
N GLN A 67 15.15 0.09 34.30
CA GLN A 67 14.20 -0.97 34.03
C GLN A 67 13.78 -0.82 32.56
N SER A 68 14.68 -1.28 31.68
CA SER A 68 14.29 -1.84 30.39
C SER A 68 13.36 -3.02 30.67
N ASN A 69 12.04 -2.85 30.54
CA ASN A 69 11.07 -3.94 30.67
C ASN A 69 9.76 -3.67 29.91
N LYS A 70 9.89 -3.57 28.57
CA LYS A 70 9.03 -4.23 27.58
C LYS A 70 9.75 -4.08 26.25
N ALA A 71 10.28 -5.16 25.69
CA ALA A 71 10.67 -5.14 24.28
C ALA A 71 9.43 -4.72 23.50
N GLU A 72 9.49 -3.61 22.77
CA GLU A 72 8.42 -3.25 21.84
C GLU A 72 8.23 -4.44 20.91
N ILE A 73 7.04 -5.06 20.95
CA ILE A 73 6.74 -6.19 20.09
C ILE A 73 6.86 -5.73 18.64
N ASN A 74 7.71 -6.40 17.85
CA ASN A 74 7.78 -6.10 16.43
C ASN A 74 6.50 -6.60 15.73
N LEU A 75 6.25 -6.11 14.51
CA LEU A 75 5.02 -6.39 13.78
C LEU A 75 4.79 -7.89 13.52
N TRP A 76 5.85 -8.68 13.31
CA TRP A 76 5.70 -10.13 13.17
C TRP A 76 5.12 -10.75 14.44
N GLN A 77 5.59 -10.30 15.61
CA GLN A 77 5.09 -10.79 16.89
C GLN A 77 3.64 -10.43 17.14
N ARG A 78 3.22 -9.22 16.73
CA ARG A 78 1.80 -8.83 16.72
C ARG A 78 0.97 -9.79 15.86
N ILE A 79 1.44 -10.12 14.66
CA ILE A 79 0.74 -11.02 13.74
C ILE A 79 0.62 -12.42 14.36
N TYR A 80 1.73 -13.13 14.61
CA TYR A 80 1.62 -14.54 15.00
C TYR A 80 0.96 -14.77 16.37
N SER A 81 0.89 -13.75 17.24
CA SER A 81 0.15 -13.82 18.51
C SER A 81 -1.38 -13.96 18.33
N ARG A 82 -1.89 -13.72 17.12
CA ARG A 82 -3.32 -13.70 16.78
C ARG A 82 -3.64 -14.63 15.60
N PHE A 83 -2.91 -15.73 15.45
CA PHE A 83 -3.26 -16.76 14.48
C PHE A 83 -4.47 -17.57 14.97
N GLU A 84 -5.48 -17.75 14.12
CA GLU A 84 -6.76 -18.38 14.49
C GLU A 84 -7.21 -19.49 13.53
N ILE A 85 -6.77 -19.46 12.27
CA ILE A 85 -7.05 -20.49 11.26
C ILE A 85 -6.27 -21.74 11.64
N LYS A 86 -7.02 -22.83 11.84
CA LYS A 86 -6.48 -24.13 12.24
C LYS A 86 -5.52 -24.64 11.18
N ASP A 87 -4.39 -25.18 11.66
CA ASP A 87 -3.47 -25.90 10.80
C ASP A 87 -4.11 -27.17 10.27
N GLU A 88 -4.15 -27.29 8.94
CA GLU A 88 -4.35 -28.59 8.33
C GLU A 88 -3.00 -29.32 8.30
N ASN A 89 -2.89 -30.42 9.04
CA ASN A 89 -1.70 -31.24 9.00
C ASN A 89 -1.71 -32.08 7.71
N ASN A 90 -1.35 -31.46 6.59
CA ASN A 90 -1.42 -32.07 5.26
C ASN A 90 -0.08 -31.97 4.51
N SER A 91 0.17 -32.91 3.59
CA SER A 91 1.42 -32.94 2.81
C SER A 91 1.58 -31.76 1.84
N ARG A 92 0.52 -30.96 1.61
CA ARG A 92 0.57 -29.81 0.70
C ARG A 92 1.24 -28.60 1.36
N SER A 93 0.99 -28.32 2.64
CA SER A 93 1.65 -27.21 3.34
C SER A 93 3.16 -27.47 3.39
N LYS A 94 3.57 -28.69 3.75
CA LYS A 94 4.98 -29.10 3.75
C LYS A 94 5.67 -28.90 2.39
N LYS A 95 5.00 -29.25 1.28
CA LYS A 95 5.52 -28.98 -0.07
C LYS A 95 5.84 -27.51 -0.30
N TYR A 96 5.00 -26.59 0.20
CA TYR A 96 5.22 -25.14 0.04
C TYR A 96 6.26 -24.61 1.02
N GLU A 97 6.30 -25.14 2.25
CA GLU A 97 7.38 -24.85 3.20
C GLU A 97 8.75 -25.16 2.59
N ASP A 98 8.91 -26.36 2.01
CA ASP A 98 10.14 -26.78 1.34
C ASP A 98 10.44 -25.88 0.12
N TRP A 99 9.40 -25.49 -0.63
CA TRP A 99 9.55 -24.63 -1.80
C TRP A 99 10.08 -23.24 -1.44
N TYR A 100 9.57 -22.62 -0.38
CA TYR A 100 10.02 -21.31 0.11
C TYR A 100 11.39 -21.40 0.79
N SER A 101 11.62 -22.43 1.61
CA SER A 101 12.91 -22.66 2.29
C SER A 101 14.05 -22.83 1.29
N ALA A 102 13.78 -23.48 0.14
CA ALA A 102 14.74 -23.63 -0.94
C ALA A 102 14.94 -22.35 -1.79
N ARG A 103 14.29 -21.23 -1.46
CA ARG A 103 14.32 -19.96 -2.21
C ARG A 103 14.46 -18.76 -1.26
N PRO A 104 15.55 -18.68 -0.48
CA PRO A 104 15.74 -17.62 0.50
C PRO A 104 15.66 -16.22 -0.13
N GLU A 105 16.21 -16.01 -1.33
CA GLU A 105 16.18 -14.69 -1.98
C GLU A 105 14.76 -14.29 -2.43
N TYR A 106 13.90 -15.27 -2.70
CA TYR A 106 12.49 -14.99 -2.99
C TYR A 106 11.75 -14.55 -1.71
N VAL A 107 12.00 -15.25 -0.59
CA VAL A 107 11.43 -14.90 0.70
C VAL A 107 11.91 -13.53 1.16
N GLU A 108 13.21 -13.26 1.10
CA GLU A 108 13.81 -11.96 1.45
C GLU A 108 13.15 -10.82 0.68
N ARG A 109 13.11 -10.88 -0.67
CA ARG A 109 12.44 -9.85 -1.48
C ARG A 109 10.97 -9.67 -1.14
N MET A 110 10.27 -10.75 -0.78
CA MET A 110 8.87 -10.69 -0.38
C MET A 110 8.70 -10.01 0.99
N MET A 111 9.60 -10.29 1.94
CA MET A 111 9.61 -9.62 3.24
C MET A 111 9.96 -8.13 3.09
N ASP A 112 10.97 -7.79 2.30
CA ASP A 112 11.37 -6.40 2.00
C ASP A 112 10.24 -5.56 1.41
N ARG A 113 9.49 -6.14 0.46
CA ARG A 113 8.32 -5.47 -0.11
C ARG A 113 7.22 -5.28 0.92
N SER A 114 7.03 -6.26 1.82
CA SER A 114 5.97 -6.20 2.84
C SER A 114 6.20 -5.09 3.87
N GLN A 115 7.45 -4.70 4.15
CA GLN A 115 7.77 -3.74 5.22
C GLN A 115 7.00 -2.42 5.12
N LYS A 116 6.76 -1.93 3.89
CA LYS A 116 6.03 -0.67 3.65
C LYS A 116 4.54 -0.76 3.93
N TYR A 117 3.93 -1.94 3.79
CA TYR A 117 2.47 -2.09 3.71
C TYR A 117 1.87 -2.95 4.82
N LEU A 118 2.65 -3.87 5.38
CA LEU A 118 2.15 -4.90 6.28
C LEU A 118 1.48 -4.31 7.52
N PHE A 119 2.03 -3.23 8.10
CA PHE A 119 1.44 -2.59 9.27
C PHE A 119 0.00 -2.12 9.00
N TYR A 120 -0.22 -1.47 7.84
CA TYR A 120 -1.55 -1.04 7.43
C TYR A 120 -2.50 -2.23 7.27
N VAL A 121 -2.06 -3.26 6.53
CA VAL A 121 -2.88 -4.46 6.28
C VAL A 121 -3.27 -5.15 7.59
N VAL A 122 -2.32 -5.31 8.52
CA VAL A 122 -2.56 -5.90 9.85
C VAL A 122 -3.58 -5.07 10.63
N GLY A 123 -3.43 -3.74 10.65
CA GLY A 123 -4.38 -2.85 11.29
C GLY A 123 -5.80 -3.02 10.75
N GLU A 124 -5.96 -3.09 9.43
CA GLU A 124 -7.28 -3.25 8.79
C GLU A 124 -7.91 -4.64 8.98
N VAL A 125 -7.08 -5.69 9.05
CA VAL A 125 -7.50 -7.06 9.39
C VAL A 125 -7.99 -7.11 10.84
N GLU A 126 -7.23 -6.55 11.78
CA GLU A 126 -7.59 -6.53 13.20
C GLU A 126 -8.84 -5.70 13.49
N LYS A 127 -8.99 -4.53 12.85
CA LYS A 127 -10.20 -3.69 12.94
C LYS A 127 -11.47 -4.45 12.55
N ARG A 128 -11.36 -5.41 11.64
CA ARG A 128 -12.47 -6.26 11.17
C ARG A 128 -12.67 -7.53 12.00
N GLY A 129 -11.87 -7.74 13.05
CA GLY A 129 -11.93 -8.95 13.88
C GLY A 129 -11.57 -10.22 13.12
N MET A 130 -10.74 -10.10 12.08
CA MET A 130 -10.30 -11.23 11.27
C MET A 130 -9.05 -11.91 11.85
N PRO A 131 -8.81 -13.20 11.53
CA PRO A 131 -7.53 -13.85 11.80
C PRO A 131 -6.37 -13.07 11.18
N SER A 132 -5.31 -12.85 11.95
CA SER A 132 -4.17 -12.02 11.54
C SER A 132 -3.41 -12.59 10.33
N GLU A 133 -3.44 -13.90 10.12
CA GLU A 133 -2.85 -14.55 8.94
C GLU A 133 -3.51 -14.11 7.62
N ILE A 134 -4.71 -13.52 7.64
CA ILE A 134 -5.28 -12.89 6.44
C ILE A 134 -4.37 -11.77 5.92
N ALA A 135 -3.64 -11.09 6.82
CA ALA A 135 -2.65 -10.11 6.42
C ALA A 135 -1.49 -10.72 5.62
N LEU A 136 -1.29 -12.03 5.65
CA LEU A 136 -0.23 -12.71 4.89
C LEU A 136 -0.67 -13.06 3.46
N LEU A 137 -1.95 -12.93 3.10
CA LEU A 137 -2.45 -13.24 1.76
C LEU A 137 -1.72 -12.51 0.63
N PRO A 138 -1.38 -11.21 0.72
CA PRO A 138 -0.63 -10.54 -0.33
C PRO A 138 0.74 -11.16 -0.63
N MET A 139 1.32 -11.93 0.30
CA MET A 139 2.55 -12.70 0.07
C MET A 139 2.35 -13.77 -1.00
N ILE A 140 1.26 -14.54 -0.89
CA ILE A 140 0.98 -15.64 -1.82
C ILE A 140 0.35 -15.17 -3.14
N GLU A 141 -0.25 -13.97 -3.14
CA GLU A 141 -0.85 -13.35 -4.33
C GLU A 141 0.18 -12.64 -5.21
N SER A 142 1.05 -11.82 -4.61
CA SER A 142 1.91 -10.90 -5.36
C SER A 142 3.33 -10.77 -4.80
N ALA A 143 3.65 -11.50 -3.72
CA ALA A 143 4.82 -11.20 -2.90
C ALA A 143 4.85 -9.73 -2.46
N TYR A 144 3.70 -9.19 -2.05
CA TYR A 144 3.52 -7.79 -1.64
C TYR A 144 3.91 -6.74 -2.70
N ASN A 145 3.91 -7.12 -3.98
CA ASN A 145 4.30 -6.22 -5.05
C ASN A 145 3.09 -5.39 -5.56
N PRO A 146 3.03 -4.07 -5.31
CA PRO A 146 1.89 -3.24 -5.69
C PRO A 146 1.77 -3.06 -7.21
N ILE A 147 2.87 -3.25 -7.95
CA ILE A 147 2.85 -3.17 -9.42
C ILE A 147 2.63 -4.53 -10.11
N ALA A 148 2.42 -5.61 -9.35
CA ALA A 148 2.20 -6.96 -9.90
C ALA A 148 1.08 -7.01 -10.94
N ASN A 149 1.26 -7.84 -11.96
CA ASN A 149 0.29 -8.08 -13.02
C ASN A 149 0.32 -9.55 -13.44
N SER A 150 -0.84 -10.22 -13.45
CA SER A 150 -0.97 -11.62 -13.87
C SER A 150 -1.40 -11.76 -15.33
N ARG A 151 -1.28 -12.98 -15.86
CA ARG A 151 -1.82 -13.33 -17.20
C ARG A 151 -3.32 -13.09 -17.30
N SER A 152 -4.04 -13.21 -16.18
CA SER A 152 -5.49 -12.95 -16.07
C SER A 152 -5.83 -11.49 -15.81
N LYS A 153 -4.85 -10.57 -15.94
CA LYS A 153 -4.98 -9.12 -15.67
C LYS A 153 -5.32 -8.78 -14.23
N ALA A 154 -5.02 -9.68 -13.30
CA ALA A 154 -5.05 -9.40 -11.88
C ALA A 154 -3.89 -8.46 -11.53
N VAL A 155 -4.13 -7.43 -10.73
CA VAL A 155 -3.10 -6.43 -10.40
C VAL A 155 -3.09 -6.06 -8.92
N GLY A 156 -2.00 -5.45 -8.47
CA GLY A 156 -1.85 -4.97 -7.10
C GLY A 156 -1.47 -6.07 -6.11
N ILE A 157 -1.28 -5.68 -4.85
CA ILE A 157 -0.84 -6.60 -3.81
C ILE A 157 -1.87 -7.73 -3.56
N TRP A 158 -3.15 -7.44 -3.79
CA TRP A 158 -4.30 -8.32 -3.60
C TRP A 158 -4.75 -9.07 -4.87
N GLN A 159 -4.08 -8.84 -6.00
CA GLN A 159 -4.38 -9.48 -7.30
C GLN A 159 -5.88 -9.39 -7.69
N PHE A 160 -6.44 -8.19 -7.67
CA PHE A 160 -7.80 -7.99 -8.16
C PHE A 160 -7.88 -8.11 -9.69
N ILE A 161 -8.73 -9.01 -10.19
CA ILE A 161 -9.15 -8.98 -11.60
C ILE A 161 -10.05 -7.76 -11.88
N PRO A 162 -10.14 -7.26 -13.12
CA PRO A 162 -10.84 -6.02 -13.42
C PRO A 162 -12.32 -6.01 -13.00
N SER A 163 -13.02 -7.12 -13.23
CA SER A 163 -14.45 -7.26 -12.91
C SER A 163 -14.72 -7.22 -11.41
N THR A 164 -13.97 -7.99 -10.63
CA THR A 164 -14.09 -8.01 -9.17
C THR A 164 -13.68 -6.66 -8.58
N GLY A 165 -12.61 -6.04 -9.08
CA GLY A 165 -12.22 -4.71 -8.62
C GLY A 165 -13.35 -3.68 -8.79
N ARG A 166 -14.03 -3.65 -9.94
CA ARG A 166 -15.18 -2.75 -10.15
C ARG A 166 -16.34 -3.05 -9.22
N LEU A 167 -16.61 -4.34 -8.96
CA LEU A 167 -17.68 -4.75 -8.04
C LEU A 167 -17.46 -4.22 -6.62
N TYR A 168 -16.20 -4.11 -6.18
CA TYR A 168 -15.80 -3.57 -4.88
C TYR A 168 -15.31 -2.11 -4.94
N GLY A 169 -15.80 -1.34 -5.92
CA GLY A 169 -15.57 0.12 -5.96
C GLY A 169 -14.16 0.56 -6.40
N LEU A 170 -13.29 -0.36 -6.82
CA LEU A 170 -11.96 -0.03 -7.32
C LEU A 170 -12.05 0.54 -8.73
N LYS A 171 -12.17 1.87 -8.78
CA LYS A 171 -12.26 2.66 -10.01
C LYS A 171 -11.06 2.38 -10.93
N GLN A 172 -11.38 2.19 -12.21
CA GLN A 172 -10.42 1.90 -13.27
C GLN A 172 -10.71 2.87 -14.41
N ASP A 173 -9.86 3.86 -14.58
CA ASP A 173 -9.94 4.83 -15.68
C ASP A 173 -8.55 5.03 -16.34
N TRP A 174 -8.45 6.01 -17.23
CA TRP A 174 -7.20 6.28 -17.96
C TRP A 174 -6.06 6.75 -17.04
N TRP A 175 -6.39 7.46 -15.96
CA TRP A 175 -5.44 8.10 -15.05
C TRP A 175 -5.07 7.20 -13.88
N GLN A 176 -6.01 6.37 -13.42
CA GLN A 176 -5.83 5.56 -12.23
C GLN A 176 -6.44 4.16 -12.34
N ASP A 177 -5.73 3.18 -11.76
CA ASP A 177 -6.23 1.83 -11.50
C ASP A 177 -6.18 1.55 -9.99
N LYS A 178 -7.31 1.81 -9.31
CA LYS A 178 -7.42 1.71 -7.84
C LYS A 178 -7.21 0.30 -7.28
N ARG A 179 -7.13 -0.72 -8.13
CA ARG A 179 -6.69 -2.07 -7.75
C ARG A 179 -5.23 -2.13 -7.32
N ARG A 180 -4.43 -1.13 -7.70
CA ARG A 180 -3.01 -0.99 -7.33
C ARG A 180 -2.81 -0.09 -6.11
N ASN A 181 -3.77 0.78 -5.78
CA ASN A 181 -3.71 1.56 -4.55
C ASN A 181 -3.83 0.59 -3.35
N VAL A 182 -2.82 0.57 -2.49
CA VAL A 182 -2.72 -0.40 -1.39
C VAL A 182 -3.86 -0.23 -0.38
N VAL A 183 -4.29 1.00 -0.11
CA VAL A 183 -5.37 1.28 0.84
C VAL A 183 -6.71 0.83 0.27
N ASP A 184 -7.06 1.32 -0.92
CA ASP A 184 -8.32 1.01 -1.59
C ASP A 184 -8.45 -0.50 -1.82
N ALA A 185 -7.40 -1.14 -2.34
CA ALA A 185 -7.39 -2.57 -2.60
C ALA A 185 -7.46 -3.40 -1.32
N THR A 186 -6.83 -2.98 -0.22
CA THR A 186 -6.93 -3.70 1.06
C THR A 186 -8.35 -3.64 1.60
N ASN A 187 -8.97 -2.46 1.63
CA ASN A 187 -10.35 -2.34 2.08
C ASN A 187 -11.30 -3.22 1.24
N ALA A 188 -11.19 -3.15 -0.09
CA ALA A 188 -11.97 -3.99 -0.99
C ALA A 188 -11.73 -5.49 -0.80
N ALA A 189 -10.48 -5.92 -0.60
CA ALA A 189 -10.14 -7.33 -0.41
C ALA A 189 -10.70 -7.88 0.89
N LEU A 190 -10.58 -7.11 1.97
CA LEU A 190 -11.08 -7.51 3.28
C LEU A 190 -12.62 -7.52 3.28
N ASP A 191 -13.28 -6.55 2.66
CA ASP A 191 -14.74 -6.55 2.52
C ASP A 191 -15.22 -7.78 1.71
N TYR A 192 -14.49 -8.13 0.64
CA TYR A 192 -14.77 -9.34 -0.12
C TYR A 192 -14.60 -10.60 0.74
N LEU A 193 -13.50 -10.70 1.50
CA LEU A 193 -13.24 -11.84 2.38
C LEU A 193 -14.29 -11.97 3.49
N GLN A 194 -14.78 -10.88 4.08
CA GLN A 194 -15.90 -10.91 5.04
C GLN A 194 -17.16 -11.48 4.40
N LYS A 195 -17.51 -11.02 3.19
CA LYS A 195 -18.66 -11.55 2.44
C LYS A 195 -18.51 -13.05 2.21
N LEU A 196 -17.33 -13.50 1.76
CA LEU A 196 -17.06 -14.91 1.49
C LEU A 196 -17.13 -15.75 2.76
N HIS A 197 -16.57 -15.25 3.87
CA HIS A 197 -16.66 -15.92 5.16
C HIS A 197 -18.09 -16.02 5.66
N ALA A 198 -18.88 -14.96 5.55
CA ALA A 198 -20.31 -14.99 5.89
C ALA A 198 -21.09 -15.98 5.00
N LEU A 199 -20.72 -16.13 3.74
CA LEU A 199 -21.37 -17.05 2.80
C LEU A 199 -21.02 -18.52 3.06
N PHE A 200 -19.76 -18.83 3.36
CA PHE A 200 -19.25 -20.20 3.45
C PHE A 200 -19.02 -20.71 4.88
N GLY A 201 -19.05 -19.82 5.88
CA GLY A 201 -18.97 -20.12 7.31
C GLY A 201 -17.60 -20.53 7.84
N THR A 202 -16.61 -20.75 6.98
CA THR A 202 -15.24 -21.12 7.36
C THR A 202 -14.23 -20.38 6.51
N TRP A 203 -13.08 -20.04 7.11
CA TRP A 203 -12.02 -19.31 6.41
C TRP A 203 -11.44 -20.11 5.24
N ASP A 204 -11.25 -21.43 5.36
CA ASP A 204 -10.68 -22.23 4.27
C ASP A 204 -11.54 -22.20 3.00
N LEU A 205 -12.87 -22.24 3.16
CA LEU A 205 -13.80 -22.10 2.04
C LEU A 205 -13.88 -20.66 1.52
N ALA A 206 -13.76 -19.66 2.40
CA ALA A 206 -13.70 -18.26 1.99
C ALA A 206 -12.45 -17.97 1.16
N LEU A 207 -11.28 -18.44 1.61
CA LEU A 207 -10.01 -18.33 0.90
C LEU A 207 -10.04 -19.07 -0.44
N ALA A 208 -10.61 -20.28 -0.47
CA ALA A 208 -10.84 -21.00 -1.71
C ALA A 208 -11.73 -20.22 -2.70
N ALA A 209 -12.77 -19.55 -2.18
CA ALA A 209 -13.69 -18.76 -3.00
C ALA A 209 -13.07 -17.44 -3.46
N TYR A 210 -12.14 -16.86 -2.69
CA TYR A 210 -11.38 -15.69 -3.11
C TYR A 210 -10.54 -16.01 -4.35
N ASN A 211 -9.85 -17.15 -4.33
CA ASN A 211 -9.02 -17.59 -5.45
C ASN A 211 -9.83 -18.09 -6.66
N ALA A 212 -10.86 -18.92 -6.45
CA ALA A 212 -11.58 -19.60 -7.55
C ALA A 212 -12.91 -18.95 -7.96
N GLY A 213 -13.36 -17.95 -7.20
CA GLY A 213 -14.68 -17.36 -7.27
C GLY A 213 -15.74 -18.14 -6.46
N GLU A 214 -16.68 -17.40 -5.87
CA GLU A 214 -17.78 -17.91 -5.04
C GLU A 214 -18.62 -18.99 -5.76
N GLY A 215 -18.92 -18.80 -7.04
CA GLY A 215 -19.70 -19.77 -7.82
C GLY A 215 -19.00 -21.12 -7.98
N THR A 216 -17.66 -21.13 -8.05
CA THR A 216 -16.88 -22.38 -8.17
C THR A 216 -16.99 -23.20 -6.90
N VAL A 217 -16.83 -22.56 -5.74
CA VAL A 217 -16.95 -23.21 -4.43
C VAL A 217 -18.39 -23.63 -4.16
N SER A 218 -19.38 -22.79 -4.41
CA SER A 218 -20.80 -23.13 -4.25
C SER A 218 -21.21 -24.34 -5.07
N ARG A 219 -20.76 -24.43 -6.34
CA ARG A 219 -21.01 -25.62 -7.18
C ARG A 219 -20.29 -26.87 -6.64
N ALA A 220 -19.08 -26.73 -6.10
CA ALA A 220 -18.37 -27.86 -5.49
C ALA A 220 -19.11 -28.39 -4.26
N ILE A 221 -19.56 -27.49 -3.38
CA ILE A 221 -20.36 -27.83 -2.20
C ILE A 221 -21.66 -28.52 -2.62
N ALA A 222 -22.41 -27.94 -3.56
CA ALA A 222 -23.68 -28.52 -4.03
C ALA A 222 -23.49 -29.94 -4.60
N ARG A 223 -22.41 -30.18 -5.35
CA ARG A 223 -22.09 -31.53 -5.88
C ARG A 223 -21.81 -32.54 -4.77
N ASN A 224 -21.08 -32.15 -3.72
CA ASN A 224 -20.80 -33.06 -2.61
C ASN A 224 -22.06 -33.31 -1.77
N LYS A 225 -22.86 -32.27 -1.48
CA LYS A 225 -24.17 -32.41 -0.80
C LYS A 225 -25.10 -33.37 -1.53
N ALA A 226 -25.23 -33.25 -2.85
CA ALA A 226 -26.06 -34.14 -3.67
C ALA A 226 -25.62 -35.61 -3.62
N LYS A 227 -24.38 -35.89 -3.20
CA LYS A 227 -23.81 -37.23 -3.06
C LYS A 227 -23.70 -37.70 -1.59
N GLY A 228 -24.17 -36.90 -0.63
CA GLY A 228 -23.98 -37.18 0.81
C GLY A 228 -22.51 -37.16 1.25
N LEU A 229 -21.63 -36.46 0.54
CA LEU A 229 -20.20 -36.35 0.85
C LEU A 229 -19.91 -35.11 1.71
N PRO A 230 -18.80 -35.10 2.48
CA PRO A 230 -18.37 -33.92 3.23
C PRO A 230 -18.18 -32.69 2.33
N THR A 231 -18.45 -31.51 2.87
CA THR A 231 -18.42 -30.23 2.11
C THR A 231 -17.34 -29.26 2.56
N ASP A 232 -16.47 -29.70 3.47
CA ASP A 232 -15.30 -28.95 3.89
C ASP A 232 -14.23 -28.90 2.79
N TYR A 233 -13.32 -27.93 2.92
CA TYR A 233 -12.29 -27.63 1.93
C TYR A 233 -11.52 -28.87 1.45
N ALA A 234 -11.12 -29.75 2.37
CA ALA A 234 -10.31 -30.93 2.07
C ALA A 234 -11.02 -31.94 1.15
N HIS A 235 -12.35 -32.00 1.22
CA HIS A 235 -13.17 -32.95 0.44
C HIS A 235 -13.75 -32.37 -0.85
N LEU A 236 -13.65 -31.06 -1.07
CA LEU A 236 -14.18 -30.43 -2.28
C LEU A 236 -13.29 -30.69 -3.51
N LYS A 237 -13.93 -31.03 -4.64
CA LYS A 237 -13.26 -31.05 -5.95
C LYS A 237 -13.12 -29.62 -6.48
N LEU A 238 -12.02 -28.98 -6.11
CA LEU A 238 -11.60 -27.63 -6.52
C LEU A 238 -10.48 -27.66 -7.59
N PRO A 239 -10.23 -26.54 -8.31
CA PRO A 239 -9.06 -26.39 -9.17
C PRO A 239 -7.75 -26.62 -8.39
N ALA A 240 -6.69 -27.07 -9.08
CA ALA A 240 -5.41 -27.39 -8.43
C ALA A 240 -4.82 -26.18 -7.68
N GLU A 241 -4.80 -25.01 -8.33
CA GLU A 241 -4.34 -23.76 -7.71
C GLU A 241 -5.10 -23.42 -6.42
N THR A 242 -6.41 -23.64 -6.42
CA THR A 242 -7.29 -23.38 -5.27
C THR A 242 -7.09 -24.38 -4.14
N LYS A 243 -6.81 -25.65 -4.46
CA LYS A 243 -6.45 -26.69 -3.46
C LYS A 243 -5.10 -26.43 -2.80
N ASP A 244 -4.26 -25.64 -3.44
CA ASP A 244 -2.96 -25.25 -2.93
C ASP A 244 -3.00 -23.88 -2.22
N TYR A 245 -4.13 -23.16 -2.27
CA TYR A 245 -4.23 -21.79 -1.77
C TYR A 245 -4.12 -21.69 -0.23
N VAL A 246 -4.93 -22.45 0.51
CA VAL A 246 -4.84 -22.52 1.99
C VAL A 246 -3.49 -23.12 2.43
N PRO A 247 -2.99 -24.23 1.84
CA PRO A 247 -1.65 -24.73 2.15
C PRO A 247 -0.50 -23.74 1.92
N LYS A 248 -0.56 -22.90 0.89
CA LYS A 248 0.45 -21.84 0.66
C LYS A 248 0.44 -20.80 1.78
N LEU A 249 -0.75 -20.37 2.21
CA LEU A 249 -0.89 -19.44 3.32
C LEU A 249 -0.34 -20.04 4.62
N GLN A 250 -0.69 -21.29 4.89
CA GLN A 250 -0.19 -22.01 6.06
C GLN A 250 1.34 -22.15 6.04
N ALA A 251 1.94 -22.45 4.88
CA ALA A 251 3.40 -22.50 4.76
C ALA A 251 4.06 -21.15 5.10
N ILE A 252 3.50 -20.04 4.62
CA ILE A 252 3.97 -18.70 4.98
C ILE A 252 3.79 -18.45 6.47
N LYS A 253 2.63 -18.78 7.05
CA LYS A 253 2.34 -18.68 8.48
C LYS A 253 3.40 -19.39 9.33
N ASN A 254 3.76 -20.61 8.94
CA ASN A 254 4.76 -21.43 9.64
C ASN A 254 6.16 -20.82 9.50
N ILE A 255 6.51 -20.33 8.30
CA ILE A 255 7.81 -19.70 8.06
C ILE A 255 7.98 -18.41 8.86
N VAL A 256 7.00 -17.51 8.85
CA VAL A 256 7.13 -16.22 9.56
C VAL A 256 7.11 -16.37 11.07
N SER A 257 6.50 -17.44 11.61
CA SER A 257 6.50 -17.72 13.05
C SER A 257 7.75 -18.45 13.53
N ASN A 258 8.46 -19.16 12.65
CA ASN A 258 9.69 -19.87 13.01
C ASN A 258 10.70 -19.93 11.84
N PRO A 259 11.24 -18.79 11.39
CA PRO A 259 12.06 -18.74 10.17
C PRO A 259 13.33 -19.57 10.27
N ASN A 260 13.95 -19.61 11.46
CA ASN A 260 15.17 -20.38 11.71
C ASN A 260 14.97 -21.89 11.51
N HIS A 261 13.79 -22.44 11.82
CA HIS A 261 13.48 -23.86 11.56
C HIS A 261 13.53 -24.18 10.06
N TYR A 262 13.24 -23.20 9.22
CA TYR A 262 13.24 -23.30 7.76
C TYR A 262 14.56 -22.85 7.13
N GLY A 263 15.59 -22.56 7.93
CA GLY A 263 16.88 -22.06 7.43
C GLY A 263 16.80 -20.65 6.85
N LEU A 264 15.78 -19.88 7.24
CA LEU A 264 15.54 -18.52 6.78
C LEU A 264 15.81 -17.53 7.90
N TYR A 265 16.17 -16.31 7.50
CA TYR A 265 16.22 -15.16 8.38
C TYR A 265 15.22 -14.13 7.87
N ILE A 266 14.41 -13.57 8.77
CA ILE A 266 13.41 -12.56 8.46
C ILE A 266 13.67 -11.35 9.36
N ASP A 267 13.90 -10.19 8.74
CA ASP A 267 14.11 -8.97 9.49
C ASP A 267 12.86 -8.56 10.29
N PRO A 268 13.05 -8.06 11.52
CA PRO A 268 11.95 -7.52 12.30
C PRO A 268 11.39 -6.27 11.61
N ILE A 269 10.08 -6.20 11.48
CA ILE A 269 9.39 -5.00 10.99
C ILE A 269 8.95 -4.16 12.20
N PRO A 270 9.33 -2.87 12.28
CA PRO A 270 8.82 -1.98 13.31
C PRO A 270 7.28 -1.98 13.35
N ASN A 271 6.68 -2.10 14.54
CA ASN A 271 5.23 -2.05 14.71
C ASN A 271 4.71 -0.60 14.70
N LYS A 272 4.98 0.12 13.61
CA LYS A 272 4.56 1.50 13.38
C LYS A 272 4.21 1.71 11.90
N PRO A 273 3.35 2.69 11.58
CA PRO A 273 3.02 3.00 10.19
C PRO A 273 4.26 3.44 9.40
N TYR A 274 4.29 3.10 8.11
CA TYR A 274 5.31 3.56 7.17
C TYR A 274 4.88 4.83 6.43
N PHE A 275 3.63 4.87 5.97
CA PHE A 275 3.10 5.91 5.11
C PHE A 275 1.87 6.60 5.68
N THR A 276 1.59 7.80 5.16
CA THR A 276 0.39 8.59 5.44
C THR A 276 -0.19 9.19 4.17
N TYR A 277 -1.37 9.79 4.28
CA TYR A 277 -1.95 10.62 3.24
C TYR A 277 -1.47 12.05 3.34
N VAL A 278 -1.20 12.65 2.18
CA VAL A 278 -1.00 14.09 2.03
C VAL A 278 -1.95 14.64 0.98
N ASP A 279 -2.52 15.81 1.24
CA ASP A 279 -3.32 16.52 0.24
C ASP A 279 -2.42 17.07 -0.87
N ALA A 280 -2.85 16.88 -2.11
CA ALA A 280 -2.17 17.34 -3.29
C ALA A 280 -3.13 18.04 -4.26
N PRO A 281 -2.61 18.95 -5.10
CA PRO A 281 -3.40 19.58 -6.16
C PRO A 281 -4.01 18.54 -7.10
N ALA A 282 -5.13 18.89 -7.73
CA ALA A 282 -5.85 18.00 -8.65
C ALA A 282 -4.99 17.47 -9.81
N VAL A 283 -3.95 18.21 -10.19
CA VAL A 283 -3.02 17.86 -11.25
C VAL A 283 -1.59 18.16 -10.80
N ILE A 284 -0.71 17.18 -10.88
CA ILE A 284 0.72 17.31 -10.56
C ILE A 284 1.52 16.25 -11.32
N ASP A 285 2.74 16.58 -11.73
CA ASP A 285 3.68 15.60 -12.27
C ASP A 285 4.17 14.66 -11.17
N ALA A 286 4.20 13.36 -11.45
CA ALA A 286 4.66 12.35 -10.51
C ALA A 286 6.12 12.56 -10.09
N ASP A 287 6.99 12.93 -11.04
CA ASP A 287 8.39 13.25 -10.76
C ASP A 287 8.51 14.48 -9.85
N LEU A 288 7.68 15.52 -10.09
CA LEU A 288 7.67 16.69 -9.23
C LEU A 288 7.17 16.33 -7.82
N ALA A 289 6.11 15.53 -7.71
CA ALA A 289 5.60 15.10 -6.41
C ALA A 289 6.66 14.33 -5.61
N ALA A 290 7.41 13.42 -6.25
CA ALA A 290 8.51 12.70 -5.63
C ALA A 290 9.64 13.66 -5.18
N ASN A 291 10.02 14.61 -6.03
CA ASN A 291 11.03 15.62 -5.71
C ASN A 291 10.61 16.54 -4.55
N LEU A 292 9.36 16.99 -4.52
CA LEU A 292 8.83 17.81 -3.42
C LEU A 292 8.84 17.05 -2.10
N ALA A 293 8.63 15.73 -2.13
CA ALA A 293 8.70 14.85 -0.96
C ALA A 293 10.13 14.42 -0.58
N GLU A 294 11.13 14.74 -1.39
CA GLU A 294 12.53 14.31 -1.24
C GLU A 294 12.69 12.79 -1.15
N ILE A 295 11.89 12.06 -1.94
CA ILE A 295 11.99 10.60 -2.07
C ILE A 295 12.34 10.20 -3.50
N SER A 296 12.84 8.97 -3.66
CA SER A 296 13.08 8.43 -4.99
C SER A 296 11.77 8.30 -5.77
N TYR A 297 11.83 8.49 -7.10
CA TYR A 297 10.68 8.27 -7.97
C TYR A 297 10.13 6.84 -7.86
N ASP A 298 11.01 5.84 -7.73
CA ASP A 298 10.61 4.44 -7.56
C ASP A 298 9.82 4.22 -6.26
N GLU A 299 10.25 4.84 -5.15
CA GLU A 299 9.50 4.77 -3.89
C GLU A 299 8.14 5.46 -4.00
N PHE A 300 8.10 6.64 -4.62
CA PHE A 300 6.84 7.35 -4.88
C PHE A 300 5.87 6.49 -5.70
N LEU A 301 6.36 5.86 -6.78
CA LEU A 301 5.56 5.00 -7.65
C LEU A 301 5.08 3.74 -6.92
N LEU A 302 5.90 3.15 -6.04
CA LEU A 302 5.50 1.99 -5.26
C LEU A 302 4.39 2.31 -4.25
N LEU A 303 4.39 3.52 -3.67
CA LEU A 303 3.32 3.99 -2.78
C LEU A 303 2.06 4.42 -3.54
N ASN A 304 2.23 4.98 -4.73
CA ASN A 304 1.14 5.57 -5.55
C ASN A 304 0.92 4.80 -6.86
N SER A 305 1.01 3.47 -6.80
CA SER A 305 1.08 2.61 -7.99
C SER A 305 -0.20 2.54 -8.83
N GLU A 306 -1.31 3.11 -8.35
CA GLU A 306 -2.51 3.36 -9.15
C GLU A 306 -2.27 4.37 -10.27
N HIS A 307 -1.31 5.28 -10.11
CA HIS A 307 -0.98 6.29 -11.10
C HIS A 307 0.06 5.72 -12.07
N ARG A 308 -0.41 5.41 -13.28
CA ARG A 308 0.38 4.69 -14.30
C ARG A 308 1.00 5.62 -15.35
N ARG A 309 0.98 6.92 -15.09
CA ARG A 309 1.32 7.98 -16.04
C ARG A 309 2.23 9.00 -15.34
N PRO A 310 3.10 9.68 -16.08
CA PRO A 310 3.89 10.79 -15.53
C PRO A 310 3.04 11.93 -14.96
N LEU A 311 1.82 12.11 -15.46
CA LEU A 311 0.85 13.08 -14.98
C LEU A 311 -0.17 12.43 -14.05
N ILE A 312 -0.24 12.89 -12.80
CA ILE A 312 -1.27 12.51 -11.85
C ILE A 312 -2.43 13.48 -11.98
N ARG A 313 -3.64 12.95 -12.17
CA ARG A 313 -4.82 13.77 -12.39
C ARG A 313 -6.09 13.17 -11.78
N THR A 314 -6.87 14.03 -11.14
CA THR A 314 -8.26 13.76 -10.77
C THR A 314 -9.22 14.79 -11.37
N ASN A 315 -10.52 14.48 -11.37
CA ASN A 315 -11.58 15.44 -11.70
C ASN A 315 -12.07 16.20 -10.45
N GLU A 316 -11.63 15.80 -9.27
CA GLU A 316 -11.91 16.47 -8.00
C GLU A 316 -11.03 17.73 -7.84
N LYS A 317 -11.35 18.58 -6.86
CA LYS A 317 -10.56 19.82 -6.59
C LYS A 317 -9.16 19.53 -6.07
N THR A 318 -9.02 18.47 -5.29
CA THR A 318 -7.77 17.99 -4.71
C THR A 318 -7.76 16.46 -4.78
N GLN A 319 -6.59 15.87 -4.57
CA GLN A 319 -6.43 14.44 -4.40
C GLN A 319 -5.52 14.14 -3.22
N GLN A 320 -5.44 12.87 -2.84
CA GLN A 320 -4.51 12.41 -1.83
C GLN A 320 -3.39 11.60 -2.47
N LEU A 321 -2.16 11.86 -2.04
CA LEU A 321 -1.00 11.03 -2.35
C LEU A 321 -0.58 10.26 -1.09
N ILE A 322 0.01 9.10 -1.30
CA ILE A 322 0.60 8.28 -0.24
C ILE A 322 2.10 8.56 -0.20
N LEU A 323 2.60 9.04 0.94
CA LEU A 323 4.03 9.32 1.15
C LEU A 323 4.54 8.66 2.43
N PRO A 324 5.85 8.40 2.57
CA PRO A 324 6.43 8.04 3.85
C PRO A 324 6.09 9.10 4.89
N ILE A 325 5.82 8.68 6.13
CA ILE A 325 5.49 9.63 7.21
C ILE A 325 6.60 10.66 7.40
N SER A 326 7.86 10.22 7.29
CA SER A 326 9.04 11.10 7.39
C SER A 326 9.14 12.16 6.29
N SER A 327 8.39 12.02 5.19
CA SER A 327 8.46 12.90 4.03
C SER A 327 7.22 13.78 3.85
N ALA A 328 6.18 13.57 4.67
CA ALA A 328 4.90 14.26 4.52
C ALA A 328 5.04 15.78 4.72
N ASP A 329 5.69 16.21 5.81
CA ASP A 329 5.88 17.64 6.11
C ASP A 329 6.81 18.31 5.10
N THR A 330 7.85 17.61 4.64
CA THR A 330 8.74 18.07 3.57
C THR A 330 7.95 18.35 2.30
N PHE A 331 7.07 17.42 1.88
CA PHE A 331 6.21 17.63 0.72
C PHE A 331 5.31 18.87 0.88
N ILE A 332 4.65 19.02 2.03
CA ILE A 332 3.72 20.12 2.29
C ILE A 332 4.46 21.47 2.27
N LYS A 333 5.61 21.54 2.93
CA LYS A 333 6.48 22.73 2.95
C LYS A 333 6.95 23.07 1.54
N ASN A 334 7.54 22.11 0.83
CA ASN A 334 8.09 22.33 -0.50
C ASN A 334 7.00 22.68 -1.52
N LEU A 335 5.81 22.07 -1.43
CA LEU A 335 4.67 22.39 -2.28
C LEU A 335 4.19 23.83 -2.05
N SER A 336 4.11 24.29 -0.79
CA SER A 336 3.65 25.65 -0.49
C SER A 336 4.65 26.75 -0.92
N GLN A 337 5.93 26.40 -1.00
CA GLN A 337 7.02 27.29 -1.45
C GLN A 337 7.34 27.16 -2.94
N ASN A 338 6.70 26.21 -3.65
CA ASN A 338 7.00 25.95 -5.04
C ASN A 338 6.37 27.00 -5.98
N GLU A 339 7.21 27.83 -6.58
CA GLU A 339 6.80 28.82 -7.59
C GLU A 339 6.80 28.25 -9.03
N LYS A 340 7.38 27.06 -9.23
CA LYS A 340 7.47 26.43 -10.56
C LYS A 340 6.12 25.83 -10.99
N PRO A 341 5.85 25.69 -12.30
CA PRO A 341 4.67 24.96 -12.77
C PRO A 341 4.61 23.54 -12.19
N LEU A 342 3.43 23.13 -11.74
CA LEU A 342 3.20 21.78 -11.19
C LEU A 342 3.15 20.68 -12.26
N VAL A 343 3.07 21.09 -13.53
CA VAL A 343 2.81 20.23 -14.67
C VAL A 343 3.72 20.63 -15.83
N SER A 344 4.44 19.66 -16.37
CA SER A 344 5.22 19.75 -17.61
C SER A 344 4.57 18.99 -18.77
N TRP A 345 3.60 18.11 -18.48
CA TRP A 345 2.92 17.30 -19.48
C TRP A 345 1.68 17.99 -20.07
N ASN A 346 1.57 17.96 -21.40
CA ASN A 346 0.38 18.40 -22.12
C ASN A 346 -0.46 17.20 -22.58
N ILE A 347 -1.78 17.32 -22.47
CA ILE A 347 -2.71 16.30 -22.95
C ILE A 347 -3.02 16.58 -24.41
N TYR A 348 -2.71 15.61 -25.26
CA TYR A 348 -3.02 15.65 -26.68
C TYR A 348 -4.10 14.63 -27.03
N GLN A 349 -5.11 15.06 -27.78
CA GLN A 349 -6.12 14.17 -28.35
C GLN A 349 -5.78 13.88 -29.82
N PRO A 350 -5.36 12.65 -30.17
CA PRO A 350 -4.97 12.31 -31.54
C PRO A 350 -6.13 12.47 -32.52
N LYS A 351 -5.81 12.93 -33.74
CA LYS A 351 -6.76 12.86 -34.86
C LYS A 351 -6.95 11.41 -35.30
N ARG A 352 -8.08 11.12 -35.95
CA ARG A 352 -8.35 9.78 -36.51
C ARG A 352 -7.19 9.35 -37.42
N ASN A 353 -6.63 8.17 -37.17
CA ASN A 353 -5.51 7.56 -37.90
C ASN A 353 -4.18 8.34 -37.82
N GLU A 354 -4.01 9.26 -36.87
CA GLU A 354 -2.71 9.91 -36.62
C GLU A 354 -1.72 8.89 -36.05
N LYS A 355 -0.57 8.71 -36.71
CA LYS A 355 0.46 7.73 -36.30
C LYS A 355 1.22 8.24 -35.09
N ILE A 356 1.58 7.36 -34.16
CA ILE A 356 2.34 7.73 -32.94
C ILE A 356 3.65 8.41 -33.28
N LYS A 357 4.45 7.87 -34.20
CA LYS A 357 5.66 8.55 -34.68
C LYS A 357 5.44 10.00 -35.11
N ALA A 358 4.31 10.28 -35.78
CA ALA A 358 3.99 11.64 -36.22
C ALA A 358 3.62 12.54 -35.03
N ILE A 359 2.94 12.00 -34.02
CA ILE A 359 2.63 12.70 -32.77
C ILE A 359 3.91 12.97 -31.97
N ALA A 360 4.78 11.97 -31.84
CA ALA A 360 6.05 12.08 -31.13
C ALA A 360 6.93 13.18 -31.76
N ASN A 361 7.13 13.12 -33.09
CA ASN A 361 7.86 14.15 -33.84
C ASN A 361 7.25 15.55 -33.71
N LYS A 362 5.91 15.66 -33.61
CA LYS A 362 5.22 16.94 -33.46
C LYS A 362 5.53 17.63 -32.13
N PHE A 363 5.89 16.87 -31.11
CA PHE A 363 6.18 17.35 -29.77
C PHE A 363 7.64 17.15 -29.37
N ASP A 364 8.54 16.94 -30.34
CA ASP A 364 9.97 16.70 -30.12
C ASP A 364 10.26 15.59 -29.10
N MET A 365 9.46 14.52 -29.14
CA MET A 365 9.60 13.33 -28.30
C MET A 365 10.05 12.12 -29.13
N GLU A 366 10.83 11.24 -28.51
CA GLU A 366 11.07 9.91 -29.07
C GLU A 366 9.77 9.08 -29.04
N GLU A 367 9.54 8.30 -30.10
CA GLU A 367 8.36 7.44 -30.21
C GLU A 367 8.29 6.43 -29.04
N SER A 368 9.44 5.92 -28.60
CA SER A 368 9.54 5.02 -27.45
C SER A 368 9.09 5.67 -26.15
N ASP A 369 9.40 6.95 -25.95
CA ASP A 369 9.07 7.67 -24.72
C ASP A 369 7.58 7.98 -24.67
N LEU A 370 6.99 8.37 -25.81
CA LEU A 370 5.55 8.57 -25.91
C LEU A 370 4.77 7.27 -25.66
N ILE A 371 5.25 6.13 -26.20
CA ILE A 371 4.67 4.81 -25.96
C ILE A 371 4.76 4.43 -24.48
N LYS A 372 5.94 4.60 -23.86
CA LYS A 372 6.18 4.27 -22.45
C LYS A 372 5.34 5.13 -21.51
N ALA A 373 5.30 6.45 -21.73
CA ALA A 373 4.53 7.39 -20.91
C ALA A 373 3.02 7.11 -20.91
N ASN A 374 2.50 6.48 -21.97
CA ASN A 374 1.08 6.20 -22.15
C ASN A 374 0.71 4.72 -22.04
N ASP A 375 1.68 3.83 -21.72
CA ASP A 375 1.49 2.38 -21.64
C ASP A 375 0.81 1.80 -22.90
N LEU A 376 1.25 2.25 -24.09
CA LEU A 376 0.68 1.83 -25.36
C LEU A 376 1.30 0.52 -25.83
N ASN A 377 0.53 -0.32 -26.52
CA ASN A 377 1.03 -1.58 -27.07
C ASN A 377 1.56 -1.37 -28.50
N PRO A 378 2.88 -1.44 -28.76
CA PRO A 378 3.45 -1.15 -30.08
C PRO A 378 2.88 -2.00 -31.22
N GLN A 379 2.33 -3.17 -30.92
CA GLN A 379 1.78 -4.11 -31.91
C GLN A 379 0.32 -3.82 -32.28
N LYS A 380 -0.36 -2.90 -31.58
CA LYS A 380 -1.79 -2.58 -31.76
C LYS A 380 -2.03 -1.14 -32.20
N ILE A 381 -0.97 -0.47 -32.65
CA ILE A 381 -0.93 0.97 -32.93
C ILE A 381 -0.96 1.22 -34.44
#